data_AF-A0A8J2XYE0-F1
#
_entry.id   AF-A0A8J2XYE0-F1
#
_cell.length_a   1.000
_cell.length_b   1.000
_cell.length_c   1.000
_cell.angle_alpha   90.00
_cell.angle_beta   90.00
_cell.angle_gamma   90.00
#
_symmetry.space_group_name_H-M   'P 1'
#
loop_
_entity.id
_entity.type
_entity.pdbx_description
1 polymer ?
#
loop_
_entity_poly.entity_id
_entity_poly.type
_entity_poly.pdbx_seq_one_letter_code
_entity_poly.pdbx_strand_id
1 'polypeptide(L)'
;MLNKIVIFGVGLIGGSFAAALREAGAVRDVVGVGRGAASLLRARELGLIDTVAESVEDALRDADLVLLAAPVAQTEAILAAIEPWLQPQTVVTDAGSIKGEVIAVAQRMLGDKIAQFVPGHPIAGRETTGPDAASADLYVGKKVVLTPLPQNRAEHVARVERAWQQCGAVVHAMSAQEHDAVFAAVSHLPHLLAFALVDECAGRDNADQLFRYAASGFRDFTRIAGSSPEMWRDIALSNQSAILDELDAYMRQIAAMRDALAARDGATLEAMFANAQRARHAWLQNIEKAETPPEQDRDA
;
A
#
# COMPACT_ATOMS: atom_id res chain seq x y z
N MET A 1 -4.48 -12.29 -20.98
CA MET A 1 -4.94 -13.21 -19.93
C MET A 1 -3.70 -13.83 -19.30
N LEU A 2 -3.61 -13.87 -17.97
CA LEU A 2 -2.61 -14.59 -17.21
C LEU A 2 -3.08 -16.03 -17.03
N ASN A 3 -2.25 -17.01 -17.33
CA ASN A 3 -2.58 -18.41 -17.10
C ASN A 3 -2.50 -18.72 -15.61
N LYS A 4 -1.38 -18.37 -14.95
CA LYS A 4 -1.17 -18.68 -13.54
C LYS A 4 -0.58 -17.50 -12.78
N ILE A 5 -1.24 -17.11 -11.69
CA ILE A 5 -0.67 -16.16 -10.72
C ILE A 5 -0.44 -16.85 -9.38
N VAL A 6 0.60 -16.40 -8.67
CA VAL A 6 0.93 -16.87 -7.33
C VAL A 6 0.87 -15.68 -6.37
N ILE A 7 0.15 -15.84 -5.26
CA ILE A 7 -0.06 -14.74 -4.30
C ILE A 7 0.49 -15.15 -2.95
N PHE A 8 1.52 -14.45 -2.50
CA PHE A 8 2.01 -14.54 -1.13
C PHE A 8 1.22 -13.57 -0.25
N GLY A 9 0.36 -14.10 0.62
CA GLY A 9 -0.52 -13.30 1.48
C GLY A 9 -1.89 -13.02 0.84
N VAL A 10 -2.82 -13.97 1.01
CA VAL A 10 -4.20 -13.87 0.47
C VAL A 10 -5.15 -13.20 1.46
N GLY A 11 -4.78 -12.01 1.93
CA GLY A 11 -5.60 -11.17 2.80
C GLY A 11 -6.44 -10.16 2.00
N LEU A 12 -6.70 -8.99 2.60
CA LEU A 12 -7.38 -7.87 1.92
C LEU A 12 -6.75 -7.58 0.56
N ILE A 13 -5.43 -7.30 0.52
CA ILE A 13 -4.76 -6.88 -0.72
C ILE A 13 -4.65 -8.04 -1.71
N GLY A 14 -3.95 -9.12 -1.37
CA GLY A 14 -3.77 -10.24 -2.30
C GLY A 14 -5.08 -10.91 -2.74
N GLY A 15 -6.04 -11.06 -1.82
CA GLY A 15 -7.35 -11.61 -2.12
C GLY A 15 -8.17 -10.72 -3.04
N SER A 16 -8.17 -9.39 -2.81
CA SER A 16 -8.86 -8.45 -3.69
C SER A 16 -8.26 -8.45 -5.09
N PHE A 17 -6.94 -8.59 -5.20
CA PHE A 17 -6.27 -8.66 -6.51
C PHE A 17 -6.70 -9.90 -7.29
N ALA A 18 -6.75 -11.05 -6.62
CA ALA A 18 -7.26 -12.27 -7.22
C ALA A 18 -8.73 -12.14 -7.65
N ALA A 19 -9.59 -11.63 -6.77
CA ALA A 19 -11.01 -11.46 -7.04
C ALA A 19 -11.26 -10.53 -8.23
N ALA A 20 -10.57 -9.39 -8.28
CA ALA A 20 -10.68 -8.41 -9.35
C ALA A 20 -10.24 -8.98 -10.71
N LEU A 21 -9.10 -9.70 -10.75
CA LEU A 21 -8.64 -10.36 -11.98
C LEU A 21 -9.60 -11.47 -12.44
N ARG A 22 -10.22 -12.20 -11.52
CA ARG A 22 -11.24 -13.21 -11.87
C ARG A 22 -12.49 -12.58 -12.46
N GLU A 23 -13.00 -11.52 -11.83
CA GLU A 23 -14.18 -10.79 -12.33
C GLU A 23 -13.93 -10.22 -13.74
N ALA A 24 -12.72 -9.74 -14.00
CA ALA A 24 -12.31 -9.28 -15.32
C ALA A 24 -12.03 -10.39 -16.35
N GLY A 25 -12.15 -11.68 -15.98
CA GLY A 25 -11.77 -12.81 -16.84
C GLY A 25 -10.28 -12.81 -17.22
N ALA A 26 -9.44 -12.16 -16.41
CA ALA A 26 -8.05 -11.85 -16.73
C ALA A 26 -7.06 -12.92 -16.25
N VAL A 27 -7.49 -13.85 -15.39
CA VAL A 27 -6.67 -14.94 -14.84
C VAL A 27 -7.39 -16.28 -14.93
N ARG A 28 -6.66 -17.36 -15.24
CA ARG A 28 -7.18 -18.72 -15.23
C ARG A 28 -7.01 -19.39 -13.85
N ASP A 29 -5.77 -19.46 -13.37
CA ASP A 29 -5.41 -20.17 -12.14
C ASP A 29 -4.73 -19.22 -11.13
N VAL A 30 -5.14 -19.29 -9.87
CA VAL A 30 -4.61 -18.53 -8.74
C VAL A 30 -4.14 -19.48 -7.65
N VAL A 31 -2.85 -19.43 -7.33
CA VAL A 31 -2.23 -20.20 -6.24
C VAL A 31 -1.95 -19.31 -5.04
N GLY A 32 -2.46 -19.70 -3.88
CA GLY A 32 -2.20 -19.00 -2.62
C GLY A 32 -1.02 -19.61 -1.85
N VAL A 33 -0.13 -18.74 -1.35
CA VAL A 33 0.99 -19.10 -0.48
C VAL A 33 0.92 -18.27 0.80
N GLY A 34 1.13 -18.91 1.96
CA GLY A 34 1.09 -18.22 3.25
C GLY A 34 1.32 -19.16 4.42
N ARG A 35 1.47 -18.57 5.62
CA ARG A 35 1.77 -19.32 6.86
C ARG A 35 0.54 -19.90 7.55
N GLY A 36 -0.62 -19.28 7.36
CA GLY A 36 -1.86 -19.65 8.06
C GLY A 36 -2.71 -20.61 7.25
N ALA A 37 -2.64 -21.91 7.56
CA ALA A 37 -3.44 -22.93 6.88
C ALA A 37 -4.95 -22.59 6.89
N ALA A 38 -5.49 -22.16 8.04
CA ALA A 38 -6.88 -21.74 8.16
C ALA A 38 -7.23 -20.55 7.24
N SER A 39 -6.34 -19.57 7.11
CA SER A 39 -6.55 -18.40 6.25
C SER A 39 -6.53 -18.78 4.77
N LEU A 40 -5.62 -19.67 4.35
CA LEU A 40 -5.55 -20.16 2.97
C LEU A 40 -6.74 -21.05 2.60
N LEU A 41 -7.17 -21.93 3.51
CA LEU A 41 -8.40 -22.72 3.33
C LEU A 41 -9.61 -21.79 3.18
N ARG A 42 -9.70 -20.76 4.02
CA ARG A 42 -10.77 -19.77 3.92
C ARG A 42 -10.74 -19.00 2.60
N ALA A 43 -9.55 -18.59 2.14
CA ALA A 43 -9.39 -17.94 0.85
C ALA A 43 -9.85 -18.83 -0.33
N ARG A 44 -9.62 -20.15 -0.24
CA ARG A 44 -10.11 -21.12 -1.24
C ARG A 44 -11.62 -21.27 -1.18
N GLU A 45 -12.22 -21.36 0.01
CA GLU A 45 -13.68 -21.40 0.18
C GLU A 45 -14.38 -20.17 -0.42
N LEU A 46 -13.74 -19.01 -0.30
CA LEU A 46 -14.22 -17.75 -0.88
C LEU A 46 -13.97 -17.64 -2.39
N GLY A 47 -13.33 -18.63 -3.03
CA GLY A 47 -13.01 -18.61 -4.45
C GLY A 47 -11.90 -17.61 -4.84
N LEU A 48 -11.16 -17.08 -3.86
CA LEU A 48 -10.05 -16.14 -4.13
C LEU A 48 -8.88 -16.90 -4.79
N ILE A 49 -8.61 -18.12 -4.33
CA ILE A 49 -7.57 -19.01 -4.88
C ILE A 49 -8.17 -20.35 -5.30
N ASP A 50 -7.58 -21.00 -6.30
CA ASP A 50 -7.96 -22.36 -6.70
C ASP A 50 -7.21 -23.40 -5.85
N THR A 51 -5.92 -23.13 -5.63
CA THR A 51 -5.00 -24.09 -5.03
C THR A 51 -4.19 -23.44 -3.91
N VAL A 52 -4.05 -24.17 -2.81
CA VAL A 52 -3.07 -23.86 -1.76
C VAL A 52 -1.76 -24.55 -2.13
N ALA A 53 -0.66 -23.81 -2.20
CA ALA A 53 0.63 -24.38 -2.55
C ALA A 53 1.10 -25.42 -1.52
N GLU A 54 1.60 -26.57 -2.00
CA GLU A 54 2.27 -27.58 -1.17
C GLU A 54 3.74 -27.23 -0.92
N SER A 55 4.37 -26.57 -1.91
CA SER A 55 5.74 -26.07 -1.85
C SER A 55 5.89 -24.78 -2.67
N VAL A 56 6.94 -24.00 -2.42
CA VAL A 56 7.26 -22.81 -3.24
C VAL A 56 7.64 -23.21 -4.67
N GLU A 57 8.36 -24.32 -4.83
CA GLU A 57 8.72 -24.87 -6.15
C GLU A 57 7.49 -25.15 -7.01
N ASP A 58 6.51 -25.89 -6.46
CA ASP A 58 5.29 -26.24 -7.19
C ASP A 58 4.40 -25.02 -7.46
N ALA A 59 4.39 -24.06 -6.53
CA ALA A 59 3.68 -22.81 -6.72
C ALA A 59 4.22 -22.04 -7.93
N LEU A 60 5.54 -21.95 -8.10
CA LEU A 60 6.17 -21.15 -9.15
C LEU A 60 6.24 -21.81 -10.52
N ARG A 61 6.05 -23.14 -10.61
CA ARG A 61 6.02 -23.84 -11.90
C ARG A 61 5.01 -23.19 -12.84
N ASP A 62 5.47 -22.71 -13.99
CA ASP A 62 4.68 -22.05 -15.04
C ASP A 62 3.93 -20.78 -14.57
N ALA A 63 4.42 -20.12 -13.51
CA ALA A 63 3.82 -18.87 -13.02
C ALA A 63 4.14 -17.69 -13.97
N ASP A 64 3.11 -16.96 -14.40
CA ASP A 64 3.25 -15.74 -15.20
C ASP A 64 3.57 -14.52 -14.33
N LEU A 65 2.95 -14.46 -13.15
CA LEU A 65 3.03 -13.35 -12.21
C LEU A 65 3.03 -13.85 -10.76
N VAL A 66 3.90 -13.30 -9.93
CA VAL A 66 3.94 -13.49 -8.47
C VAL A 66 3.64 -12.15 -7.81
N LEU A 67 2.61 -12.10 -6.95
CA LEU A 67 2.29 -10.93 -6.13
C LEU A 67 2.71 -11.17 -4.68
N LEU A 68 3.55 -10.28 -4.17
CA LEU A 68 3.91 -10.21 -2.75
C LEU A 68 2.97 -9.24 -2.03
N ALA A 69 1.94 -9.79 -1.38
CA ALA A 69 0.96 -9.06 -0.57
C ALA A 69 1.06 -9.43 0.93
N ALA A 70 2.21 -9.97 1.33
CA ALA A 70 2.56 -10.20 2.73
C ALA A 70 3.12 -8.92 3.38
N PRO A 71 3.12 -8.83 4.72
CA PRO A 71 3.83 -7.76 5.44
C PRO A 71 5.25 -7.54 4.92
N VAL A 72 5.68 -6.29 4.81
CA VAL A 72 6.98 -5.89 4.23
C VAL A 72 8.15 -6.63 4.89
N ALA A 73 8.09 -6.87 6.21
CA ALA A 73 9.10 -7.63 6.95
C ALA A 73 9.32 -9.08 6.46
N GLN A 74 8.38 -9.67 5.70
CA GLN A 74 8.52 -11.01 5.12
C GLN A 74 9.11 -11.00 3.71
N THR A 75 9.30 -9.82 3.10
CA THR A 75 9.76 -9.69 1.70
C THR A 75 11.09 -10.40 1.48
N GLU A 76 12.07 -10.23 2.38
CA GLU A 76 13.39 -10.87 2.25
C GLU A 76 13.29 -12.39 2.24
N ALA A 77 12.61 -12.96 3.22
CA ALA A 77 12.43 -14.41 3.33
C ALA A 77 11.67 -14.98 2.12
N ILE A 78 10.65 -14.28 1.62
CA ILE A 78 9.90 -14.71 0.43
C ILE A 78 10.78 -14.64 -0.81
N LEU A 79 11.48 -13.53 -1.04
CA LEU A 79 12.34 -13.36 -2.21
C LEU A 79 13.47 -14.39 -2.23
N ALA A 80 14.10 -14.66 -1.08
CA ALA A 80 15.09 -15.72 -0.94
C ALA A 80 14.53 -17.11 -1.26
N ALA A 81 13.28 -17.39 -0.85
CA ALA A 81 12.64 -18.68 -1.09
C ALA A 81 12.22 -18.90 -2.54
N ILE A 82 11.83 -17.83 -3.26
CA ILE A 82 11.38 -17.94 -4.65
C ILE A 82 12.54 -17.92 -5.65
N GLU A 83 13.67 -17.25 -5.32
CA GLU A 83 14.79 -17.04 -6.25
C GLU A 83 15.21 -18.33 -6.99
N PRO A 84 15.42 -19.48 -6.33
CA PRO A 84 15.92 -20.68 -7.00
C PRO A 84 14.94 -21.26 -8.04
N TRP A 85 13.66 -20.92 -7.92
CA TRP A 85 12.55 -21.51 -8.65
C TRP A 85 11.93 -20.58 -9.70
N LEU A 86 12.38 -19.32 -9.76
CA LEU A 86 11.91 -18.35 -10.76
C LEU A 86 12.31 -18.78 -12.17
N GLN A 87 11.31 -18.98 -13.03
CA GLN A 87 11.51 -19.22 -14.45
C GLN A 87 11.75 -17.89 -15.20
N PRO A 88 12.43 -17.89 -16.36
CA PRO A 88 12.82 -16.66 -17.07
C PRO A 88 11.68 -15.69 -17.40
N GLN A 89 10.47 -16.21 -17.61
CA GLN A 89 9.28 -15.46 -18.00
C GLN A 89 8.41 -14.99 -16.82
N THR A 90 8.69 -15.46 -15.59
CA THR A 90 7.93 -15.11 -14.39
C THR A 90 8.21 -13.67 -14.01
N VAL A 91 7.16 -12.87 -13.77
CA VAL A 91 7.31 -11.51 -13.23
C VAL A 91 6.96 -11.53 -11.75
N VAL A 92 7.74 -10.85 -10.92
CA VAL A 92 7.46 -10.68 -9.49
C VAL A 92 7.09 -9.23 -9.26
N THR A 93 6.03 -8.97 -8.51
CA THR A 93 5.62 -7.63 -8.07
C THR A 93 5.22 -7.67 -6.60
N ASP A 94 5.15 -6.53 -5.95
CA ASP A 94 4.69 -6.40 -4.57
C ASP A 94 3.53 -5.40 -4.47
N ALA A 95 2.96 -5.32 -3.27
CA ALA A 95 1.96 -4.33 -2.91
C ALA A 95 2.31 -3.59 -1.61
N GLY A 96 3.60 -3.54 -1.25
CA GLY A 96 4.07 -2.92 -0.02
C GLY A 96 3.95 -1.39 -0.05
N SER A 97 3.81 -0.77 1.11
CA SER A 97 3.66 0.69 1.21
C SER A 97 4.96 1.48 1.15
N ILE A 98 6.11 0.80 1.13
CA ILE A 98 7.46 1.36 0.98
C ILE A 98 8.14 0.71 -0.22
N LYS A 99 8.97 1.46 -0.97
CA LYS A 99 9.60 0.95 -2.20
C LYS A 99 11.12 0.88 -2.12
N GLY A 100 11.79 1.84 -1.48
CA GLY A 100 13.25 1.87 -1.34
C GLY A 100 13.82 0.61 -0.70
N GLU A 101 13.37 0.29 0.52
CA GLU A 101 13.84 -0.90 1.26
C GLU A 101 13.47 -2.21 0.53
N VAL A 102 12.25 -2.29 -0.01
CA VAL A 102 11.78 -3.46 -0.77
C VAL A 102 12.67 -3.73 -1.98
N ILE A 103 13.06 -2.69 -2.72
CA ILE A 103 13.97 -2.79 -3.86
C ILE A 103 15.37 -3.20 -3.41
N ALA A 104 15.88 -2.62 -2.33
CA ALA A 104 17.19 -2.98 -1.79
C ALA A 104 17.25 -4.46 -1.37
N VAL A 105 16.19 -4.96 -0.73
CA VAL A 105 16.03 -6.39 -0.42
C VAL A 105 15.99 -7.22 -1.71
N ALA A 106 15.19 -6.81 -2.69
CA ALA A 106 15.08 -7.54 -3.96
C ALA A 106 16.39 -7.63 -4.73
N GLN A 107 17.19 -6.56 -4.74
CA GLN A 107 18.53 -6.56 -5.34
C GLN A 107 19.45 -7.59 -4.68
N ARG A 108 19.44 -7.69 -3.35
CA ARG A 108 20.24 -8.68 -2.62
C ARG A 108 19.76 -10.10 -2.87
N MET A 109 18.46 -10.33 -2.85
CA MET A 109 17.88 -11.67 -2.87
C MET A 109 17.74 -12.26 -4.27
N LEU A 110 17.50 -11.45 -5.31
CA LEU A 110 17.28 -11.94 -6.67
C LEU A 110 18.54 -11.91 -7.54
N GLY A 111 19.58 -11.15 -7.16
CA GLY A 111 20.83 -11.06 -7.92
C GLY A 111 20.58 -10.77 -9.41
N ASP A 112 21.06 -11.66 -10.27
CA ASP A 112 20.92 -11.54 -11.74
C ASP A 112 19.46 -11.57 -12.24
N LYS A 113 18.52 -12.04 -11.41
CA LYS A 113 17.08 -12.09 -11.71
C LYS A 113 16.34 -10.81 -11.30
N ILE A 114 17.02 -9.77 -10.82
CA ILE A 114 16.40 -8.49 -10.42
C ILE A 114 15.52 -7.86 -11.51
N ALA A 115 15.85 -8.08 -12.79
CA ALA A 115 15.06 -7.63 -13.93
C ALA A 115 13.61 -8.16 -13.93
N GLN A 116 13.34 -9.26 -13.21
CA GLN A 116 12.01 -9.86 -13.07
C GLN A 116 11.14 -9.19 -12.00
N PHE A 117 11.72 -8.36 -11.13
CA PHE A 117 10.98 -7.69 -10.04
C PHE A 117 10.54 -6.28 -10.44
N VAL A 118 9.23 -6.06 -10.53
CA VAL A 118 8.60 -4.77 -10.83
C VAL A 118 7.81 -4.33 -9.58
N PRO A 119 8.36 -3.43 -8.75
CA PRO A 119 7.72 -3.05 -7.49
C PRO A 119 6.44 -2.24 -7.71
N GLY A 120 5.47 -2.43 -6.82
CA GLY A 120 4.15 -1.81 -6.88
C GLY A 120 3.59 -1.39 -5.52
N HIS A 121 2.68 -0.43 -5.52
CA HIS A 121 1.92 0.00 -4.36
C HIS A 121 0.50 0.40 -4.76
N PRO A 122 -0.53 -0.42 -4.48
CA PRO A 122 -1.91 0.00 -4.62
C PRO A 122 -2.27 0.98 -3.50
N ILE A 123 -2.74 2.17 -3.87
CA ILE A 123 -3.19 3.21 -2.92
C ILE A 123 -4.66 2.94 -2.59
N ALA A 124 -4.89 1.76 -2.03
CA ALA A 124 -6.18 1.24 -1.67
C ALA A 124 -6.03 0.35 -0.43
N GLY A 125 -6.94 0.50 0.52
CA GLY A 125 -6.90 -0.26 1.77
C GLY A 125 -8.11 0.04 2.64
N ARG A 126 -8.32 -0.83 3.62
CA ARG A 126 -9.34 -0.72 4.67
C ARG A 126 -8.70 -1.17 5.98
N GLU A 127 -9.27 -0.75 7.11
CA GLU A 127 -8.85 -1.19 8.44
C GLU A 127 -9.15 -2.67 8.73
N THR A 128 -9.98 -3.33 7.92
CA THR A 128 -10.28 -4.76 8.00
C THR A 128 -9.18 -5.62 7.38
N THR A 129 -8.93 -6.79 7.96
CA THR A 129 -7.85 -7.70 7.54
C THR A 129 -8.38 -9.10 7.23
N GLY A 130 -7.53 -9.94 6.62
CA GLY A 130 -7.85 -11.33 6.29
C GLY A 130 -8.58 -11.53 4.94
N PRO A 131 -8.81 -12.80 4.55
CA PRO A 131 -9.42 -13.14 3.26
C PRO A 131 -10.88 -12.69 3.16
N ASP A 132 -11.64 -12.71 4.26
CA ASP A 132 -13.03 -12.24 4.29
C ASP A 132 -13.18 -10.74 4.03
N ALA A 133 -12.10 -9.96 4.14
CA ALA A 133 -12.09 -8.54 3.82
C ALA A 133 -11.81 -8.26 2.33
N ALA A 134 -11.48 -9.27 1.54
CA ALA A 134 -11.20 -9.11 0.12
C ALA A 134 -12.42 -8.61 -0.66
N SER A 135 -12.20 -7.72 -1.62
CA SER A 135 -13.24 -7.15 -2.46
C SER A 135 -12.73 -6.97 -3.89
N ALA A 136 -13.50 -7.45 -4.87
CA ALA A 136 -13.12 -7.34 -6.29
C ALA A 136 -13.10 -5.87 -6.78
N ASP A 137 -13.85 -4.99 -6.13
CA ASP A 137 -13.93 -3.56 -6.46
C ASP A 137 -12.88 -2.69 -5.74
N LEU A 138 -12.00 -3.27 -4.91
CA LEU A 138 -11.10 -2.51 -4.03
C LEU A 138 -10.25 -1.49 -4.78
N TYR A 139 -9.85 -1.82 -6.01
CA TYR A 139 -8.92 -1.03 -6.82
C TYR A 139 -9.61 -0.16 -7.87
N VAL A 140 -10.93 -0.24 -8.02
CA VAL A 140 -11.67 0.49 -9.05
C VAL A 140 -11.52 2.00 -8.83
N GLY A 141 -10.94 2.68 -9.83
CA GLY A 141 -10.63 4.11 -9.78
C GLY A 141 -9.54 4.48 -8.77
N LYS A 142 -8.87 3.51 -8.12
CA LYS A 142 -7.78 3.77 -7.18
C LYS A 142 -6.46 3.83 -7.90
N LYS A 143 -5.55 4.65 -7.37
CA LYS A 143 -4.18 4.75 -7.89
C LYS A 143 -3.39 3.49 -7.54
N VAL A 144 -2.58 3.03 -8.48
CA VAL A 144 -1.47 2.10 -8.22
C VAL A 144 -0.20 2.79 -8.70
N VAL A 145 0.82 2.82 -7.86
CA VAL A 145 2.13 3.35 -8.24
C VAL A 145 3.07 2.20 -8.50
N LEU A 146 3.65 2.16 -9.70
CA LEU A 146 4.78 1.30 -10.02
C LEU A 146 6.07 2.08 -9.86
N THR A 147 7.13 1.41 -9.43
CA THR A 147 8.48 2.00 -9.39
C THR A 147 9.47 1.15 -10.19
N PRO A 148 9.36 1.14 -11.54
CA PRO A 148 10.21 0.30 -12.37
C PRO A 148 11.69 0.57 -12.16
N LEU A 149 12.48 -0.50 -12.20
CA LEU A 149 13.92 -0.48 -12.15
C LEU A 149 14.51 -0.30 -13.56
N PRO A 150 15.69 0.31 -13.71
CA PRO A 150 16.39 0.38 -14.99
C PRO A 150 16.64 -0.99 -15.64
N GLN A 151 16.74 -2.05 -14.83
CA GLN A 151 16.93 -3.43 -15.27
C GLN A 151 15.65 -4.10 -15.79
N ASN A 152 14.47 -3.55 -15.50
CA ASN A 152 13.23 -4.18 -15.92
C ASN A 152 13.07 -4.11 -17.44
N ARG A 153 12.70 -5.24 -18.03
CA ARG A 153 12.26 -5.29 -19.43
C ARG A 153 10.90 -4.62 -19.55
N ALA A 154 10.69 -3.86 -20.62
CA ALA A 154 9.43 -3.13 -20.85
C ALA A 154 8.19 -4.05 -20.80
N GLU A 155 8.30 -5.28 -21.28
CA GLU A 155 7.21 -6.26 -21.25
C GLU A 155 6.85 -6.73 -19.83
N HIS A 156 7.80 -6.76 -18.89
CA HIS A 156 7.55 -7.13 -17.49
C HIS A 156 6.76 -5.99 -16.81
N VAL A 157 7.16 -4.74 -17.05
CA VAL A 157 6.45 -3.56 -16.55
C VAL A 157 5.03 -3.51 -17.11
N ALA A 158 4.88 -3.68 -18.42
CA ALA A 158 3.58 -3.69 -19.09
C ALA A 158 2.66 -4.81 -18.60
N ARG A 159 3.21 -5.99 -18.25
CA ARG A 159 2.42 -7.09 -17.67
C ARG A 159 1.82 -6.70 -16.32
N VAL A 160 2.62 -6.09 -15.44
CA VAL A 160 2.19 -5.69 -14.10
C VAL A 160 1.22 -4.51 -14.17
N GLU A 161 1.52 -3.52 -15.01
CA GLU A 161 0.61 -2.41 -15.31
C GLU A 161 -0.75 -2.92 -15.78
N ARG A 162 -0.77 -3.81 -16.78
CA ARG A 162 -2.01 -4.38 -17.31
C ARG A 162 -2.78 -5.17 -16.26
N ALA A 163 -2.11 -5.91 -15.39
CA ALA A 163 -2.78 -6.64 -14.32
C ALA A 163 -3.51 -5.68 -13.37
N TRP A 164 -2.88 -4.57 -12.96
CA TRP A 164 -3.53 -3.56 -12.14
C TRP A 164 -4.66 -2.82 -12.87
N GLN A 165 -4.50 -2.50 -14.15
CA GLN A 165 -5.55 -1.89 -14.97
C GLN A 165 -6.76 -2.82 -15.14
N GLN A 166 -6.55 -4.13 -15.25
CA GLN A 166 -7.63 -5.12 -15.30
C GLN A 166 -8.41 -5.19 -13.97
N CYS A 167 -7.77 -4.84 -12.85
CA CYS A 167 -8.45 -4.63 -11.57
C CYS A 167 -9.21 -3.29 -11.47
N GLY A 168 -9.23 -2.49 -12.53
CA GLY A 168 -9.86 -1.17 -12.57
C GLY A 168 -9.01 -0.03 -11.97
N ALA A 169 -7.72 -0.27 -11.70
CA ALA A 169 -6.83 0.74 -11.14
C ALA A 169 -6.33 1.75 -12.18
N VAL A 170 -6.00 2.95 -11.72
CA VAL A 170 -5.28 3.97 -12.48
C VAL A 170 -3.79 3.85 -12.16
N VAL A 171 -2.99 3.42 -13.12
CA VAL A 171 -1.56 3.16 -12.91
C VAL A 171 -0.73 4.41 -13.17
N HIS A 172 0.15 4.72 -12.24
CA HIS A 172 1.18 5.75 -12.34
C HIS A 172 2.56 5.13 -12.16
N ALA A 173 3.60 5.80 -12.64
CA ALA A 173 4.98 5.43 -12.39
C ALA A 173 5.77 6.60 -11.82
N MET A 174 6.66 6.32 -10.87
CA MET A 174 7.62 7.28 -10.31
C MET A 174 8.87 6.55 -9.82
N SER A 175 9.92 7.30 -9.44
CA SER A 175 11.09 6.67 -8.81
C SER A 175 10.75 6.18 -7.40
N ALA A 176 11.50 5.20 -6.89
CA ALA A 176 11.31 4.70 -5.52
C ALA A 176 11.56 5.78 -4.46
N GLN A 177 12.55 6.66 -4.69
CA GLN A 177 12.85 7.79 -3.81
C GLN A 177 11.69 8.79 -3.78
N GLU A 178 11.15 9.14 -4.94
CA GLU A 178 10.00 10.03 -5.04
C GLU A 178 8.76 9.44 -4.38
N HIS A 179 8.50 8.15 -4.62
CA HIS A 179 7.42 7.42 -3.94
C HIS A 179 7.54 7.54 -2.42
N ASP A 180 8.68 7.15 -1.86
CA ASP A 180 8.84 7.10 -0.41
C ASP A 180 8.78 8.50 0.23
N ALA A 181 9.26 9.54 -0.46
CA ALA A 181 9.12 10.93 -0.03
C ALA A 181 7.66 11.41 -0.07
N VAL A 182 6.93 11.16 -1.17
CA VAL A 182 5.52 11.53 -1.30
C VAL A 182 4.69 10.87 -0.20
N PHE A 183 4.83 9.55 -0.02
CA PHE A 183 4.04 8.81 0.97
C PHE A 183 4.49 9.06 2.41
N ALA A 184 5.74 9.48 2.66
CA ALA A 184 6.14 10.01 3.96
C ALA A 184 5.26 11.22 4.35
N ALA A 185 5.09 12.18 3.45
CA ALA A 185 4.32 13.39 3.70
C ALA A 185 2.80 13.13 3.78
N VAL A 186 2.24 12.38 2.82
CA VAL A 186 0.77 12.29 2.66
C VAL A 186 0.13 11.03 3.27
N SER A 187 0.94 10.10 3.81
CA SER A 187 0.45 8.86 4.43
C SER A 187 1.11 8.57 5.78
N HIS A 188 2.44 8.48 5.83
CA HIS A 188 3.13 8.02 7.03
C HIS A 188 3.10 9.05 8.16
N LEU A 189 3.46 10.30 7.88
CA LEU A 189 3.39 11.38 8.85
C LEU A 189 1.97 11.51 9.45
N PRO A 190 0.86 11.56 8.66
CA PRO A 190 -0.49 11.54 9.22
C PRO A 190 -0.76 10.41 10.21
N HIS A 191 -0.29 9.18 9.94
CA HIS A 191 -0.45 8.07 10.88
C HIS A 191 0.34 8.27 12.18
N LEU A 192 1.61 8.70 12.09
CA LEU A 192 2.42 8.97 13.27
C LEU A 192 1.80 10.06 14.15
N LEU A 193 1.27 11.12 13.54
CA LEU A 193 0.59 12.20 14.27
C LEU A 193 -0.71 11.72 14.94
N ALA A 194 -1.48 10.87 14.26
CA ALA A 194 -2.68 10.27 14.84
C ALA A 194 -2.36 9.35 16.02
N PHE A 195 -1.34 8.48 15.89
CA PHE A 195 -0.86 7.63 16.99
C PHE A 195 -0.38 8.48 18.18
N ALA A 196 0.48 9.47 17.94
CA ALA A 196 1.01 10.34 18.99
C ALA A 196 -0.09 11.09 19.73
N LEU A 197 -1.10 11.61 19.03
CA LEU A 197 -2.21 12.34 19.66
C LEU A 197 -3.05 11.42 20.57
N VAL A 198 -3.38 10.21 20.10
CA VAL A 198 -4.18 9.26 20.87
C VAL A 198 -3.42 8.75 22.08
N ASP A 199 -2.15 8.37 21.91
CA ASP A 199 -1.28 7.88 22.98
C ASP A 199 -1.08 8.94 24.06
N GLU A 200 -0.85 10.20 23.67
CA GLU A 200 -0.72 11.32 24.61
C GLU A 200 -2.01 11.54 25.42
N CYS A 201 -3.18 11.49 24.79
CA CYS A 201 -4.46 11.61 25.49
C CYS A 201 -4.71 10.44 26.46
N ALA A 202 -4.36 9.23 26.05
CA ALA A 202 -4.51 8.01 26.85
C ALA A 202 -3.60 8.01 28.08
N GLY A 203 -2.44 8.66 28.00
CA GLY A 203 -1.47 8.77 29.10
C GLY A 203 -1.83 9.79 30.19
N ARG A 204 -2.92 10.56 30.06
CA ARG A 204 -3.31 11.60 31.03
C ARG A 204 -4.20 11.06 32.14
N ASP A 205 -4.07 11.65 33.34
CA ASP A 205 -4.92 11.34 34.50
C ASP A 205 -6.42 11.52 34.24
N ASN A 206 -6.79 12.38 33.28
CA ASN A 206 -8.17 12.66 32.91
C ASN A 206 -8.60 12.05 31.56
N ALA A 207 -7.92 11.01 31.07
CA ALA A 207 -8.19 10.36 29.79
C ALA A 207 -9.68 10.01 29.57
N ASP A 208 -10.34 9.43 30.58
CA ASP A 208 -11.77 9.09 30.52
C ASP A 208 -12.66 10.29 30.23
N GLN A 209 -12.31 11.46 30.79
CA GLN A 209 -13.04 12.69 30.54
C GLN A 209 -12.75 13.20 29.12
N LEU A 210 -11.49 13.17 28.67
CA LEU A 210 -11.10 13.60 27.33
C LEU A 210 -11.83 12.77 26.26
N PHE A 211 -11.83 11.45 26.39
CA PHE A 211 -12.49 10.55 25.44
C PHE A 211 -14.02 10.65 25.50
N ARG A 212 -14.61 10.98 26.66
CA ARG A 212 -16.06 11.23 26.77
C ARG A 212 -16.51 12.44 25.94
N TYR A 213 -15.67 13.45 25.79
CA TYR A 213 -15.97 14.67 25.03
C TYR A 213 -15.37 14.68 23.62
N ALA A 214 -14.61 13.64 23.25
CA ALA A 214 -14.12 13.47 21.89
C ALA A 214 -15.30 13.34 20.91
N ALA A 215 -15.34 14.23 19.92
CA ALA A 215 -16.42 14.29 18.93
C ALA A 215 -15.91 13.96 17.52
N SER A 216 -16.67 14.34 16.49
CA SER A 216 -16.36 14.03 15.08
C SER A 216 -14.96 14.46 14.64
N GLY A 217 -14.49 15.64 15.04
CA GLY A 217 -13.14 16.11 14.67
C GLY A 217 -12.02 15.22 15.20
N PHE A 218 -12.13 14.75 16.45
CA PHE A 218 -11.17 13.80 17.01
C PHE A 218 -11.30 12.45 16.30
N ARG A 219 -12.52 11.93 16.17
CA ARG A 219 -12.81 10.65 15.50
C ARG A 219 -12.22 10.59 14.10
N ASP A 220 -12.38 11.64 13.29
CA ASP A 220 -11.92 11.65 11.90
C ASP A 220 -10.39 11.74 11.82
N PHE A 221 -9.77 12.57 12.66
CA PHE A 221 -8.31 12.72 12.71
C PHE A 221 -7.63 11.44 13.22
N THR A 222 -8.24 10.76 14.19
CA THR A 222 -7.63 9.59 14.85
C THR A 222 -8.10 8.25 14.32
N ARG A 223 -9.01 8.20 13.32
CA ARG A 223 -9.50 6.95 12.72
C ARG A 223 -8.36 6.00 12.35
N ILE A 224 -7.29 6.55 11.79
CA ILE A 224 -6.13 5.80 11.31
C ILE A 224 -5.20 5.29 12.43
N ALA A 225 -5.33 5.79 13.66
CA ALA A 225 -4.63 5.26 14.83
C ALA A 225 -5.16 3.89 15.28
N GLY A 226 -6.27 3.40 14.71
CA GLY A 226 -6.75 2.03 14.89
C GLY A 226 -6.05 0.99 14.01
N SER A 227 -5.05 1.39 13.22
CA SER A 227 -4.30 0.49 12.33
C SER A 227 -3.35 -0.45 13.10
N SER A 228 -2.89 -1.53 12.45
CA SER A 228 -1.95 -2.49 13.06
C SER A 228 -0.64 -1.81 13.52
N PRO A 229 -0.27 -1.93 14.81
CA PRO A 229 0.99 -1.40 15.32
C PRO A 229 2.23 -2.02 14.67
N GLU A 230 2.22 -3.33 14.41
CA GLU A 230 3.36 -4.03 13.82
C GLU A 230 3.63 -3.56 12.38
N MET A 231 2.58 -3.39 11.58
CA MET A 231 2.69 -2.88 10.21
C MET A 231 3.27 -1.47 10.20
N TRP A 232 2.76 -0.57 11.07
CA TRP A 232 3.20 0.81 11.11
C TRP A 232 4.59 1.00 11.71
N ARG A 233 5.00 0.13 12.64
CA ARG A 233 6.40 0.02 13.07
C ARG A 233 7.31 -0.28 11.88
N ASP A 234 6.96 -1.30 11.08
CA ASP A 234 7.79 -1.72 9.95
C ASP A 234 7.86 -0.61 8.89
N ILE A 235 6.74 0.04 8.56
CA ILE A 235 6.71 1.21 7.66
C ILE A 235 7.60 2.34 8.18
N ALA A 236 7.49 2.68 9.47
CA ALA A 236 8.25 3.76 10.08
C ALA A 236 9.76 3.51 10.07
N LEU A 237 10.19 2.27 10.34
CA LEU A 237 11.60 1.90 10.31
C LEU A 237 12.14 1.79 8.88
N SER A 238 11.35 1.27 7.93
CA SER A 238 11.78 1.12 6.54
C SER A 238 11.86 2.45 5.76
N ASN A 239 11.07 3.46 6.13
CA ASN A 239 11.11 4.79 5.51
C ASN A 239 11.55 5.89 6.49
N GLN A 240 12.43 5.52 7.43
CA GLN A 240 12.83 6.38 8.55
C GLN A 240 13.33 7.75 8.09
N SER A 241 14.23 7.82 7.10
CA SER A 241 14.83 9.09 6.68
C SER A 241 13.79 10.08 6.20
N ALA A 242 12.92 9.68 5.26
CA ALA A 242 11.90 10.59 4.73
C ALA A 242 10.86 10.96 5.80
N ILE A 243 10.51 10.02 6.70
CA ILE A 243 9.59 10.30 7.80
C ILE A 243 10.19 11.30 8.79
N LEU A 244 11.49 11.23 9.08
CA LEU A 244 12.17 12.19 9.96
C LEU A 244 12.17 13.59 9.35
N ASP A 245 12.45 13.72 8.05
CA ASP A 245 12.40 15.00 7.34
C ASP A 245 11.01 15.65 7.44
N GLU A 246 9.96 14.84 7.28
CA GLU A 246 8.57 15.28 7.39
C GLU A 246 8.14 15.60 8.83
N LEU A 247 8.61 14.83 9.82
CA LEU A 247 8.40 15.14 11.24
C LEU A 247 9.03 16.49 11.61
N ASP A 248 10.28 16.72 11.20
CA ASP A 248 10.99 17.99 11.45
C ASP A 248 10.28 19.16 10.78
N ALA A 249 9.78 18.99 9.55
CA ALA A 249 8.98 19.98 8.86
C ALA A 249 7.68 20.30 9.61
N TYR A 250 6.98 19.26 10.08
CA TYR A 250 5.75 19.42 10.85
C TYR A 250 5.99 20.09 12.20
N MET A 251 7.06 19.72 12.91
CA MET A 251 7.45 20.33 14.19
C MET A 251 7.71 21.83 14.04
N ARG A 252 8.36 22.26 12.95
CA ARG A 252 8.52 23.69 12.64
C ARG A 252 7.18 24.39 12.43
N GLN A 253 6.25 23.74 11.73
CA GLN A 253 4.92 24.30 11.49
C GLN A 253 4.10 24.46 12.79
N ILE A 254 4.16 23.46 13.68
CA ILE A 254 3.51 23.51 14.99
C ILE A 254 4.17 24.54 15.91
N ALA A 255 5.50 24.65 15.90
CA ALA A 255 6.22 25.66 16.67
C ALA A 255 5.80 27.07 16.27
N ALA A 256 5.71 27.35 14.96
CA ALA A 256 5.25 28.64 14.45
C ALA A 256 3.80 28.95 14.87
N MET A 257 2.90 27.96 14.83
CA MET A 257 1.52 28.12 15.31
C MET A 257 1.46 28.38 16.81
N ARG A 258 2.30 27.69 17.61
CA ARG A 258 2.43 27.89 19.06
C ARG A 258 2.93 29.29 19.40
N ASP A 259 3.94 29.78 18.67
CA ASP A 259 4.48 31.14 18.84
C ASP A 259 3.42 32.20 18.55
N ALA A 260 2.71 32.09 17.42
CA ALA A 260 1.64 33.01 17.05
C ALA A 260 0.50 33.00 18.10
N LEU A 261 0.11 31.83 18.59
CA LEU A 261 -0.88 31.70 19.65
C LEU A 261 -0.43 32.35 20.97
N ALA A 262 0.81 32.10 21.39
CA ALA A 262 1.37 32.68 22.60
C ALA A 262 1.45 34.22 22.53
N ALA A 263 1.75 34.76 21.34
CA ALA A 263 1.77 36.19 21.07
C ALA A 263 0.37 36.81 20.89
N ARG A 264 -0.70 36.00 20.85
CA ARG A 264 -2.05 36.40 20.45
C ARG A 264 -2.09 37.08 19.07
N ASP A 265 -1.21 36.65 18.16
CA ASP A 265 -1.14 37.15 16.79
C ASP A 265 -2.21 36.48 15.92
N GLY A 266 -3.41 37.05 15.98
CA GLY A 266 -4.57 36.55 15.23
C GLY A 266 -4.37 36.62 13.71
N ALA A 267 -3.63 37.62 13.21
CA ALA A 267 -3.42 37.79 11.77
C ALA A 267 -2.55 36.67 11.20
N THR A 268 -1.48 36.31 11.89
CA THR A 268 -0.63 35.16 11.48
C THR A 268 -1.39 33.85 11.54
N LEU A 269 -2.17 33.61 12.60
CA LEU A 269 -3.00 32.40 12.72
C LEU A 269 -4.03 32.30 11.59
N GLU A 270 -4.76 33.39 11.31
CA GLU A 270 -5.76 33.43 10.24
C GLU A 270 -5.12 33.15 8.86
N ALA A 271 -3.94 33.73 8.59
CA ALA A 271 -3.22 33.49 7.35
C ALA A 271 -2.80 32.01 7.20
N MET A 272 -2.32 31.37 8.27
CA MET A 272 -1.99 29.94 8.28
C MET A 272 -3.23 29.07 8.01
N PHE A 273 -4.34 29.35 8.69
CA PHE A 273 -5.59 28.59 8.52
C PHE A 273 -6.18 28.77 7.12
N ALA A 274 -6.18 29.99 6.59
CA ALA A 274 -6.65 30.29 5.25
C ALA A 274 -5.80 29.58 4.19
N ASN A 275 -4.49 29.47 4.39
CA ASN A 275 -3.62 28.70 3.50
C ASN A 275 -3.98 27.21 3.48
N ALA A 276 -4.14 26.60 4.65
CA ALA A 276 -4.55 25.21 4.76
C ALA A 276 -5.92 24.95 4.12
N GLN A 277 -6.89 25.84 4.35
CA GLN A 277 -8.23 25.76 3.76
C GLN A 277 -8.18 25.80 2.24
N ARG A 278 -7.46 26.78 1.66
CA ARG A 278 -7.32 26.90 0.19
C ARG A 278 -6.71 25.64 -0.42
N ALA A 279 -5.60 25.16 0.15
CA ALA A 279 -4.93 23.96 -0.34
C ALA A 279 -5.86 22.72 -0.29
N ARG A 280 -6.61 22.56 0.80
CA ARG A 280 -7.59 21.47 0.96
C ARG A 280 -8.71 21.53 -0.06
N HIS A 281 -9.31 22.70 -0.27
CA HIS A 281 -10.40 22.86 -1.25
C HIS A 281 -9.92 22.60 -2.67
N ALA A 282 -8.72 23.09 -3.04
CA ALA A 282 -8.14 22.81 -4.35
C ALA A 282 -7.88 21.32 -4.57
N TRP A 283 -7.39 20.61 -3.54
CA TRP A 283 -7.17 19.17 -3.62
C TRP A 283 -8.48 18.39 -3.83
N LEU A 284 -9.55 18.70 -3.08
CA LEU A 284 -10.85 18.05 -3.23
C LEU A 284 -11.42 18.23 -4.65
N GLN A 285 -11.36 19.45 -5.19
CA GLN A 285 -11.85 19.73 -6.54
C GLN A 285 -11.07 18.98 -7.63
N ASN A 286 -9.78 18.72 -7.41
CA ASN A 286 -8.93 18.04 -8.38
C ASN A 286 -9.10 16.52 -8.32
N ILE A 287 -9.17 15.95 -7.12
CA ILE A 287 -9.32 14.49 -6.96
C ILE A 287 -10.70 14.02 -7.45
N GLU A 288 -11.74 14.84 -7.32
CA GLU A 288 -13.08 14.55 -7.85
C GLU A 288 -13.18 14.65 -9.38
N LYS A 289 -12.29 15.43 -10.04
CA LYS A 289 -12.29 15.64 -11.50
C LYS A 289 -11.36 14.70 -12.27
N ALA A 290 -10.28 14.21 -11.65
CA ALA A 290 -9.19 13.56 -12.36
C ALA A 290 -9.37 12.05 -12.61
N GLU A 291 -10.40 11.42 -12.05
CA GLU A 291 -10.42 9.95 -11.89
C GLU A 291 -11.68 9.30 -12.47
N THR A 292 -12.00 9.61 -13.74
CA THR A 292 -12.88 8.71 -14.53
C THR A 292 -12.01 7.57 -15.07
N PRO A 293 -12.29 6.29 -14.76
CA PRO A 293 -11.55 5.17 -15.32
C PRO A 293 -11.55 5.26 -16.86
N PRO A 294 -10.48 4.85 -17.55
CA PRO A 294 -10.54 4.70 -19.00
C PRO A 294 -11.73 3.79 -19.36
N GLU A 295 -12.53 4.19 -20.34
CA GLU A 295 -13.59 3.32 -20.88
C GLU A 295 -12.94 1.98 -21.24
N GLN A 296 -13.41 0.90 -20.63
CA GLN A 296 -13.04 -0.43 -21.04
C GLN A 296 -13.52 -0.58 -22.49
N ASP A 297 -12.60 -0.79 -23.43
CA ASP A 297 -12.93 -1.20 -24.79
C ASP A 297 -13.79 -2.48 -24.71
N ARG A 298 -15.10 -2.30 -24.78
CA ARG A 298 -16.09 -3.37 -24.90
C ARG A 298 -16.26 -3.72 -26.37
N ASP A 299 -15.17 -4.09 -27.03
CA ASP A 299 -15.21 -4.63 -28.39
C ASP A 299 -14.02 -5.58 -28.60
N ALA A 300 -14.22 -6.87 -28.27
CA ALA A 300 -13.62 -8.06 -28.92
C ALA A 300 -14.26 -9.34 -28.38
#